data_AF-K0F021-F1
#
_entry.id   AF-K0F021-F1
#
_cell.length_a   1.000
_cell.length_b   1.000
_cell.length_c   1.000
_cell.angle_alpha   90.00
_cell.angle_beta   90.00
_cell.angle_gamma   90.00
#
_symmetry.space_group_name_H-M   'P 1'
#
loop_
_entity.id
_entity.type
_entity.pdbx_description
1 polymer ?
#
loop_
_entity_poly.entity_id
_entity_poly.type
_entity_poly.pdbx_seq_one_letter_code
_entity_poly.pdbx_strand_id
1 'polypeptide(L)'
;MLIGGSPARLLRLAPEAAEMIGDGYLEVTGPKSATVARRLLDSGVANPRPRLLPSPEDVTVIVPLYNNPDGLARLLAALRGHNVIVVDDGSDQPVHIPRDRGTRCRVTVLRHDQRQGPAAARNAGLKAATTDFVAFLDSDVVPRSGWLEVMLGHFSDPEVALVAPRIVALDPESNALARYEHTRSSLDLGRREAAVQSHGLVSYVPSAALLVRRRALLAQDGFDESMQVAEDVDLCWRLEQAGWRLRYEPAAHVAHDHRVSFRAWFGRKMFYGTGAAPLGERHPGMVSPLSLPSWTMLAAFLFATKSKWGLLGGLVTLATALVRLRRVFAELDNPTRIAAIYLSRGFFAGLWRLASAMCRHYWPVTLLAMLASRRIRRIAITMAVADGLADWFTHRDAGGLDPVRYVAYKRLDDIAYGTGLWVGAFRARSPESLKPTAPSH
;
A
#
# COMPACT_ATOMS: atom_id res chain seq x y z
N MET A 1 -19.46 1.81 23.02
CA MET A 1 -19.13 1.20 21.70
C MET A 1 -17.96 1.96 21.10
N LEU A 2 -17.09 1.30 20.33
CA LEU A 2 -16.04 1.95 19.56
C LEU A 2 -16.37 1.90 18.07
N ILE A 3 -16.12 2.97 17.33
CA ILE A 3 -16.19 2.98 15.86
C ILE A 3 -14.83 3.43 15.32
N GLY A 4 -14.23 2.63 14.45
CA GLY A 4 -12.94 2.93 13.86
C GLY A 4 -12.51 1.87 12.85
N GLY A 5 -11.24 1.89 12.45
CA GLY A 5 -10.70 0.93 11.49
C GLY A 5 -10.99 1.23 10.03
N SER A 6 -10.38 0.44 9.14
CA SER A 6 -10.60 0.48 7.70
C SER A 6 -10.62 -0.95 7.15
N PRO A 7 -11.80 -1.47 6.73
CA PRO A 7 -13.10 -0.80 6.71
C PRO A 7 -13.58 -0.42 8.13
N ALA A 8 -14.40 0.62 8.22
CA ALA A 8 -14.93 1.07 9.51
C ALA A 8 -15.78 -0.02 10.17
N ARG A 9 -15.44 -0.38 11.39
CA ARG A 9 -16.12 -1.41 12.21
C ARG A 9 -16.73 -0.75 13.44
N LEU A 10 -17.90 -1.26 13.82
CA LEU A 10 -18.53 -0.97 15.11
C LEU A 10 -18.21 -2.12 16.07
N LEU A 11 -17.48 -1.83 17.14
CA LEU A 11 -17.15 -2.80 18.18
C LEU A 11 -17.99 -2.54 19.43
N ARG A 12 -18.66 -3.59 19.89
CA ARG A 12 -19.29 -3.62 21.20
C ARG A 12 -18.26 -4.20 22.19
N LEU A 13 -17.77 -3.33 23.07
CA LEU A 13 -16.89 -3.74 24.16
C LEU A 13 -17.74 -4.21 25.34
N ALA A 14 -17.31 -5.29 25.99
CA ALA A 14 -17.79 -5.64 27.32
C ALA A 14 -17.38 -4.54 28.33
N PRO A 15 -18.13 -4.32 29.42
CA PRO A 15 -17.79 -3.30 30.43
C PRO A 15 -16.34 -3.41 30.92
N GLU A 16 -15.88 -4.62 31.25
CA GLU A 16 -14.49 -4.89 31.67
C GLU A 16 -13.46 -4.43 30.62
N ALA A 17 -13.73 -4.68 29.34
CA ALA A 17 -12.83 -4.27 28.26
C ALA A 17 -12.85 -2.75 28.04
N ALA A 18 -13.98 -2.08 28.33
CA ALA A 18 -14.07 -0.63 28.28
C ALA A 18 -13.29 0.01 29.43
N GLU A 19 -13.37 -0.54 30.64
CA GLU A 19 -12.58 -0.10 31.80
C GLU A 19 -11.08 -0.24 31.56
N MET A 20 -10.63 -1.31 30.90
CA MET A 20 -9.21 -1.52 30.56
C MET A 20 -8.63 -0.48 29.59
N ILE A 21 -9.46 0.19 28.79
CA ILE A 21 -9.00 1.21 27.81
C ILE A 21 -8.87 2.59 28.46
N GLY A 22 -9.60 2.84 29.55
CA GLY A 22 -9.58 4.13 30.27
C GLY A 22 -9.63 5.34 29.33
N ASP A 23 -8.59 6.17 29.39
CA ASP A 23 -8.44 7.42 28.62
C ASP A 23 -7.92 7.22 27.18
N GLY A 24 -8.26 6.09 26.55
CA GLY A 24 -7.91 5.79 25.15
C GLY A 24 -6.62 4.99 24.97
N TYR A 25 -6.03 4.49 26.06
CA TYR A 25 -4.84 3.63 26.04
C TYR A 25 -5.10 2.34 26.81
N LEU A 26 -4.78 1.21 26.18
CA LEU A 26 -4.81 -0.08 26.85
C LEU A 26 -3.38 -0.57 27.04
N GLU A 27 -2.98 -0.74 28.30
CA GLU A 27 -1.71 -1.36 28.66
C GLU A 27 -1.86 -2.89 28.74
N VAL A 28 -0.96 -3.61 28.07
CA VAL A 28 -0.99 -5.07 28.06
C VAL A 28 -0.18 -5.59 29.25
N THR A 29 -0.88 -5.93 30.34
CA THR A 29 -0.27 -6.43 31.60
C THR A 29 -0.52 -7.91 31.87
N GLY A 30 -1.41 -8.56 31.11
CA GLY A 30 -1.67 -10.00 31.22
C GLY A 30 -2.54 -10.57 30.09
N PRO A 31 -2.98 -11.85 30.21
CA PRO A 31 -3.69 -12.55 29.15
C PRO A 31 -5.01 -11.91 28.71
N LYS A 32 -5.76 -11.36 29.67
CA LYS A 32 -7.05 -10.67 29.39
C LYS A 32 -6.82 -9.39 28.58
N SER A 33 -5.92 -8.50 29.02
CA SER A 33 -5.58 -7.27 28.30
C SER A 33 -4.98 -7.58 26.93
N ALA A 34 -4.17 -8.63 26.80
CA ALA A 34 -3.62 -9.07 25.52
C ALA A 34 -4.72 -9.48 24.52
N THR A 35 -5.74 -10.20 25.00
CA THR A 35 -6.90 -10.59 24.18
C THR A 35 -7.69 -9.37 23.70
N VAL A 36 -7.91 -8.38 24.57
CA VAL A 36 -8.59 -7.14 24.20
C VAL A 36 -7.74 -6.34 23.21
N ALA A 37 -6.44 -6.19 23.48
CA ALA A 37 -5.49 -5.51 22.59
C ALA A 37 -5.49 -6.13 21.19
N ARG A 38 -5.37 -7.45 21.09
CA ARG A 38 -5.40 -8.17 19.80
C ARG A 38 -6.68 -7.87 19.03
N ARG A 39 -7.85 -7.91 19.68
CA ARG A 39 -9.12 -7.57 19.02
C ARG A 39 -9.17 -6.11 18.55
N LEU A 40 -8.62 -5.17 19.31
CA LEU A 40 -8.57 -3.76 18.91
C LEU A 40 -7.60 -3.52 17.73
N LEU A 41 -6.47 -4.22 17.71
CA LEU A 41 -5.49 -4.17 16.63
C LEU A 41 -6.03 -4.80 15.34
N ASP A 42 -6.61 -6.00 15.44
CA ASP A 42 -7.13 -6.76 14.30
C ASP A 42 -8.34 -6.12 13.63
N SER A 43 -9.10 -5.34 14.40
CA SER A 43 -10.20 -4.51 13.87
C SER A 43 -9.73 -3.17 13.31
N GLY A 44 -8.46 -2.82 13.47
CA GLY A 44 -7.86 -1.56 13.02
C GLY A 44 -8.30 -0.33 13.83
N VAL A 45 -8.96 -0.51 14.98
CA VAL A 45 -9.40 0.62 15.82
C VAL A 45 -8.30 1.16 16.73
N ALA A 46 -7.23 0.40 16.92
CA ALA A 46 -6.07 0.78 17.71
C ALA A 46 -4.76 0.60 16.93
N ASN A 47 -3.72 1.31 17.37
CA ASN A 47 -2.36 1.15 16.89
C ASN A 47 -1.45 0.73 18.06
N PRO A 48 -0.47 -0.15 17.82
CA PRO A 48 0.43 -0.61 18.87
C PRO A 48 1.40 0.51 19.25
N ARG A 49 1.81 0.51 20.52
CA ARG A 49 2.85 1.38 21.08
C ARG A 49 3.89 0.50 21.79
N PRO A 50 4.80 -0.12 21.04
CA PRO A 50 5.77 -1.04 21.61
C PRO A 50 6.72 -0.32 22.56
N ARG A 51 6.99 -0.92 23.73
CA ARG A 51 7.94 -0.39 24.72
C ARG A 51 9.28 -1.13 24.73
N LEU A 52 9.30 -2.36 24.26
CA LEU A 52 10.51 -3.20 24.18
C LEU A 52 11.01 -3.22 22.74
N LEU A 53 12.32 -3.05 22.57
CA LEU A 53 12.99 -3.09 21.28
C LEU A 53 13.91 -4.33 21.25
N PRO A 54 13.74 -5.25 20.28
CA PRO A 54 14.81 -6.17 19.93
C PRO A 54 16.10 -5.40 19.57
N SER A 55 17.26 -6.05 19.65
CA SER A 55 18.53 -5.37 19.38
C SER A 55 18.70 -5.10 17.88
N PRO A 56 19.21 -3.93 17.47
CA PRO A 56 19.64 -3.70 16.08
C PRO A 56 20.70 -4.68 15.58
N GLU A 57 21.43 -5.34 16.48
CA GLU A 57 22.40 -6.39 16.15
C GLU A 57 21.73 -7.70 15.68
N ASP A 58 20.47 -7.91 16.06
CA ASP A 58 19.63 -9.05 15.65
C ASP A 58 19.03 -8.85 14.25
N VAL A 59 19.55 -7.89 13.48
CA VAL A 59 19.11 -7.56 12.13
C VAL A 59 20.24 -7.73 11.12
N THR A 60 19.98 -8.47 10.06
CA THR A 60 20.80 -8.46 8.85
C THR A 60 20.10 -7.67 7.75
N VAL A 61 20.80 -6.70 7.17
CA VAL A 61 20.32 -5.93 6.03
C VAL A 61 20.69 -6.66 4.74
N ILE A 62 19.73 -6.90 3.86
CA ILE A 62 19.92 -7.56 2.57
C ILE A 62 19.67 -6.55 1.46
N VAL A 63 20.65 -6.40 0.59
CA VAL A 63 20.63 -5.45 -0.53
C VAL A 63 20.72 -6.21 -1.84
N PRO A 64 19.58 -6.46 -2.53
CA PRO A 64 19.64 -6.94 -3.90
C PRO A 64 20.23 -5.85 -4.80
N LEU A 65 21.18 -6.23 -5.65
CA LEU A 65 21.91 -5.29 -6.49
C LEU A 65 22.06 -5.82 -7.91
N TYR A 66 21.75 -4.96 -8.87
CA TYR A 66 22.07 -5.18 -10.28
C TYR A 66 22.48 -3.85 -10.91
N ASN A 67 23.75 -3.74 -11.32
CA ASN A 67 24.29 -2.58 -12.06
C ASN A 67 24.01 -1.20 -11.42
N ASN A 68 24.16 -1.05 -10.10
CA ASN A 68 23.94 0.22 -9.39
C ASN A 68 24.99 0.51 -8.29
N PRO A 69 26.28 0.67 -8.67
CA PRO A 69 27.36 0.89 -7.70
C PRO A 69 27.22 2.22 -6.93
N ASP A 70 26.74 3.29 -7.58
CA ASP A 70 26.58 4.59 -6.95
C ASP A 70 25.48 4.59 -5.89
N GLY A 71 24.34 3.95 -6.20
CA GLY A 71 23.27 3.73 -5.23
C GLY A 71 23.75 2.92 -4.04
N LEU A 72 24.44 1.79 -4.28
CA LEU A 72 25.03 0.97 -3.22
C LEU A 72 25.97 1.79 -2.34
N ALA A 73 26.84 2.61 -2.94
CA ALA A 73 27.78 3.43 -2.18
C ALA A 73 27.07 4.45 -1.28
N ARG A 74 25.96 5.04 -1.73
CA ARG A 74 25.13 5.94 -0.90
C ARG A 74 24.42 5.17 0.23
N LEU A 75 23.83 4.02 -0.08
CA LEU A 75 23.16 3.17 0.91
C LEU A 75 24.11 2.71 2.01
N LEU A 76 25.28 2.16 1.65
CA LEU A 76 26.28 1.71 2.62
C LEU A 76 26.79 2.84 3.52
N ALA A 77 26.80 4.09 3.03
CA ALA A 77 27.17 5.24 3.86
C ALA A 77 26.15 5.52 4.97
N ALA A 78 24.88 5.15 4.77
CA ALA A 78 23.79 5.29 5.75
C ALA A 78 23.67 4.09 6.71
N LEU A 79 24.22 2.92 6.34
CA LEU A 79 24.10 1.67 7.11
C LEU A 79 25.23 1.41 8.12
N ARG A 80 25.88 2.46 8.63
CA ARG A 80 27.02 2.33 9.56
C ARG A 80 26.66 1.51 10.79
N GLY A 81 27.46 0.49 11.10
CA GLY A 81 27.28 -0.39 12.25
C GLY A 81 26.45 -1.65 11.97
N HIS A 82 25.79 -1.75 10.82
CA HIS A 82 24.95 -2.91 10.50
C HIS A 82 25.71 -4.07 9.85
N ASN A 83 25.16 -5.27 10.01
CA ASN A 83 25.53 -6.47 9.24
C ASN A 83 24.77 -6.41 7.90
N VAL A 84 25.48 -6.40 6.77
CA VAL A 84 24.91 -6.23 5.44
C VAL A 84 25.32 -7.38 4.53
N ILE A 85 24.36 -8.01 3.87
CA ILE A 85 24.58 -8.95 2.78
C ILE A 85 24.16 -8.27 1.48
N VAL A 86 25.13 -7.98 0.62
CA VAL A 86 24.87 -7.50 -0.74
C VAL A 86 24.75 -8.72 -1.65
N VAL A 87 23.63 -8.84 -2.33
CA VAL A 87 23.40 -9.92 -3.29
C VAL A 87 23.47 -9.34 -4.69
N ASP A 88 24.60 -9.57 -5.35
CA ASP A 88 24.88 -9.20 -6.72
C ASP A 88 24.17 -10.16 -7.69
N ASP A 89 23.07 -9.71 -8.28
CA ASP A 89 22.23 -10.49 -9.18
C ASP A 89 22.79 -10.50 -10.62
N GLY A 90 24.08 -10.83 -10.76
CA GLY A 90 24.76 -10.94 -12.04
C GLY A 90 25.06 -9.58 -12.70
N SER A 91 25.54 -8.59 -11.94
CA SER A 91 26.00 -7.31 -12.49
C SER A 91 27.16 -7.50 -13.49
N ASP A 92 27.22 -6.61 -14.49
CA ASP A 92 28.20 -6.65 -15.58
C ASP A 92 29.64 -6.59 -15.07
N GLN A 93 29.84 -5.89 -13.95
CA GLN A 93 31.10 -5.84 -13.21
C GLN A 93 30.89 -6.38 -11.79
N PRO A 94 31.84 -7.15 -11.23
CA PRO A 94 31.82 -7.53 -9.82
C PRO A 94 31.64 -6.35 -8.88
N VAL A 95 30.78 -6.52 -7.88
CA VAL A 95 30.52 -5.50 -6.87
C VAL A 95 31.80 -5.24 -6.07
N HIS A 96 32.24 -3.98 -6.08
CA HIS A 96 33.34 -3.50 -5.27
C HIS A 96 32.82 -2.72 -4.07
N ILE A 97 33.08 -3.22 -2.86
CA ILE A 97 32.72 -2.52 -1.61
C ILE A 97 33.76 -1.43 -1.35
N PRO A 98 33.38 -0.14 -1.27
CA PRO A 98 34.34 0.94 -1.04
C PRO A 98 35.09 0.74 0.28
N ARG A 99 36.43 0.64 0.26
CA ARG A 99 37.27 0.40 1.45
C ARG A 99 37.02 1.45 2.54
N ASP A 100 36.91 2.71 2.14
CA ASP A 100 36.80 3.86 3.04
C ASP A 100 35.45 3.93 3.76
N ARG A 101 34.41 3.30 3.17
CA ARG A 101 33.06 3.24 3.75
C ARG A 101 32.78 1.89 4.42
N GLY A 102 33.41 0.82 3.95
CA GLY A 102 33.28 -0.54 4.46
C GLY A 102 33.86 -0.75 5.85
N THR A 103 34.75 0.13 6.35
CA THR A 103 35.29 0.00 7.71
C THR A 103 34.25 0.13 8.83
N ARG A 104 33.03 0.60 8.53
CA ARG A 104 31.95 0.74 9.52
C ARG A 104 30.80 -0.24 9.38
N CYS A 105 30.72 -0.99 8.28
CA CYS A 105 29.64 -1.98 8.06
C CYS A 105 30.27 -3.35 7.84
N ARG A 106 29.72 -4.40 8.45
CA ARG A 106 30.17 -5.77 8.17
C ARG A 106 29.47 -6.22 6.90
N VAL A 107 30.15 -6.13 5.75
CA VAL A 107 29.57 -6.45 4.45
C VAL A 107 30.03 -7.82 3.96
N THR A 108 29.08 -8.68 3.60
CA THR A 108 29.30 -9.92 2.87
C THR A 108 28.68 -9.78 1.48
N VAL A 109 29.36 -10.27 0.44
CA VAL A 109 28.85 -10.26 -0.93
C VAL A 109 28.54 -11.67 -1.37
N LEU A 110 27.31 -11.90 -1.84
CA LEU A 110 26.89 -13.11 -2.56
C LEU A 110 26.68 -12.72 -4.01
N ARG A 111 27.22 -13.49 -4.96
CA ARG A 111 27.07 -13.20 -6.39
C ARG A 111 26.37 -14.35 -7.10
N HIS A 112 25.36 -14.03 -7.89
CA HIS A 112 24.82 -14.92 -8.90
C HIS A 112 25.65 -14.82 -10.18
N ASP A 113 25.96 -15.97 -10.80
CA ASP A 113 26.70 -16.00 -12.07
C ASP A 113 25.90 -15.39 -13.23
N GLN A 114 24.57 -15.46 -13.14
CA GLN A 114 23.62 -14.91 -14.09
C GLN A 114 22.48 -14.22 -13.36
N ARG A 115 21.82 -13.28 -14.04
CA ARG A 115 20.69 -12.53 -13.48
C ARG A 115 19.48 -13.45 -13.25
N GLN A 116 18.97 -13.48 -12.01
CA GLN A 116 17.83 -14.29 -11.61
C GLN A 116 16.62 -13.46 -11.18
N GLY A 117 16.81 -12.16 -10.92
CA GLY A 117 15.77 -11.23 -10.52
C GLY A 117 15.83 -10.87 -9.04
N PRO A 118 15.16 -9.76 -8.65
CA PRO A 118 15.27 -9.23 -7.29
C PRO A 118 14.67 -10.17 -6.24
N ALA A 119 13.64 -10.95 -6.57
CA ALA A 119 13.08 -11.96 -5.67
C ALA A 119 14.12 -13.05 -5.31
N ALA A 120 14.80 -13.61 -6.31
CA ALA A 120 15.86 -14.60 -6.10
C ALA A 120 17.03 -14.01 -5.29
N ALA A 121 17.45 -12.78 -5.61
CA ALA A 121 18.50 -12.09 -4.86
C ALA A 121 18.12 -11.89 -3.37
N ARG A 122 16.88 -11.46 -3.11
CA ARG A 122 16.37 -11.33 -1.73
C ARG A 122 16.33 -12.68 -1.02
N ASN A 123 15.89 -13.75 -1.70
CA ASN A 123 15.84 -15.09 -1.12
C ASN A 123 17.21 -15.68 -0.82
N ALA A 124 18.20 -15.48 -1.70
CA ALA A 124 19.58 -15.89 -1.46
C ALA A 124 20.15 -15.22 -0.21
N GLY A 125 19.93 -13.90 -0.07
CA GLY A 125 20.26 -13.19 1.16
C GLY A 125 19.53 -13.75 2.37
N LEU A 126 18.21 -13.95 2.28
CA LEU A 126 17.35 -14.43 3.38
C LEU A 126 17.84 -15.78 3.93
N LYS A 127 18.22 -16.69 3.04
CA LYS A 127 18.78 -18.01 3.39
C LYS A 127 20.14 -17.88 4.08
N ALA A 128 20.99 -16.96 3.62
CA ALA A 128 22.32 -16.73 4.18
C ALA A 128 22.33 -15.95 5.50
N ALA A 129 21.33 -15.09 5.74
CA ALA A 129 21.17 -14.40 7.02
C ALA A 129 20.94 -15.40 8.16
N THR A 130 21.50 -15.13 9.34
CA THR A 130 21.38 -15.98 10.54
C THR A 130 20.66 -15.31 11.70
N THR A 131 20.41 -14.00 11.58
CA THR A 131 19.74 -13.16 12.56
C THR A 131 18.22 -13.39 12.58
N ASP A 132 17.56 -13.03 13.68
CA ASP A 132 16.12 -13.22 13.85
C ASP A 132 15.29 -12.34 12.92
N PHE A 133 15.84 -11.18 12.54
CA PHE A 133 15.19 -10.21 11.67
C PHE A 133 16.05 -9.90 10.45
N VAL A 134 15.35 -9.63 9.36
CA VAL A 134 15.97 -9.26 8.09
C VAL A 134 15.36 -7.96 7.61
N ALA A 135 16.20 -6.99 7.25
CA ALA A 135 15.75 -5.79 6.55
C ALA A 135 16.12 -5.90 5.08
N PHE A 136 15.16 -5.81 4.17
CA PHE A 136 15.42 -5.67 2.75
C PHE A 136 15.46 -4.18 2.39
N LEU A 137 16.53 -3.75 1.73
CA LEU A 137 16.68 -2.39 1.21
C LEU A 137 17.18 -2.46 -0.22
N ASP A 138 16.47 -1.84 -1.15
CA ASP A 138 16.93 -1.73 -2.53
C ASP A 138 18.17 -0.83 -2.63
N SER A 139 19.02 -1.09 -3.61
CA SER A 139 20.29 -0.36 -3.73
C SER A 139 20.13 1.13 -4.08
N ASP A 140 18.92 1.59 -4.38
CA ASP A 140 18.59 2.99 -4.69
C ASP A 140 17.84 3.70 -3.56
N VAL A 141 17.81 3.12 -2.36
CA VAL A 141 17.27 3.77 -1.16
C VAL A 141 18.34 4.26 -0.19
N VAL A 142 17.97 5.21 0.66
CA VAL A 142 18.79 5.77 1.73
C VAL A 142 17.91 5.91 2.98
N PRO A 143 18.05 5.01 3.98
CA PRO A 143 17.31 5.12 5.21
C PRO A 143 17.74 6.35 6.04
N ARG A 144 16.80 7.00 6.72
CA ARG A 144 17.10 8.08 7.67
C ARG A 144 17.50 7.52 9.03
N SER A 145 18.28 8.27 9.81
CA SER A 145 18.64 7.87 11.18
C SER A 145 17.41 7.52 12.02
N GLY A 146 17.48 6.43 12.80
CA GLY A 146 16.39 5.96 13.64
C GLY A 146 15.33 5.10 12.92
N TRP A 147 15.46 4.89 11.60
CA TRP A 147 14.48 4.12 10.82
C TRP A 147 14.28 2.70 11.34
N LEU A 148 15.36 2.04 11.75
CA LEU A 148 15.33 0.63 12.12
C LEU A 148 14.74 0.44 13.51
N GLU A 149 15.14 1.26 14.48
CA GLU A 149 14.71 1.20 15.87
C GLU A 149 13.18 1.40 15.99
N VAL A 150 12.64 2.35 15.24
CA VAL A 150 11.19 2.62 15.19
C VAL A 150 10.42 1.41 14.64
N MET A 151 10.94 0.74 13.60
CA MET A 151 10.30 -0.45 13.05
C MET A 151 10.48 -1.69 13.94
N LEU A 152 11.65 -1.86 14.56
CA LEU A 152 12.00 -3.01 15.39
C LEU A 152 11.05 -3.17 16.58
N GLY A 153 10.58 -2.07 17.17
CA GLY A 153 9.67 -2.13 18.30
C GLY A 153 8.40 -2.94 18.03
N HIS A 154 7.86 -2.90 16.81
CA HIS A 154 6.66 -3.66 16.46
C HIS A 154 6.85 -5.18 16.59
N PHE A 155 8.08 -5.68 16.51
CA PHE A 155 8.39 -7.11 16.65
C PHE A 155 8.41 -7.62 18.10
N SER A 156 8.22 -6.73 19.09
CA SER A 156 7.84 -7.15 20.45
C SER A 156 6.51 -7.91 20.47
N ASP A 157 5.64 -7.69 19.48
CA ASP A 157 4.50 -8.58 19.20
C ASP A 157 4.99 -9.82 18.43
N PRO A 158 4.88 -11.03 19.01
CA PRO A 158 5.33 -12.25 18.35
C PRO A 158 4.53 -12.60 17.08
N GLU A 159 3.33 -12.05 16.88
CA GLU A 159 2.51 -12.23 15.67
C GLU A 159 2.83 -11.23 14.55
N VAL A 160 3.70 -10.24 14.78
CA VAL A 160 4.15 -9.34 13.72
C VAL A 160 5.25 -10.02 12.91
N ALA A 161 5.05 -10.13 11.60
CA ALA A 161 6.01 -10.69 10.65
C ALA A 161 6.70 -9.64 9.79
N LEU A 162 6.07 -8.49 9.55
CA LEU A 162 6.56 -7.50 8.60
C LEU A 162 6.21 -6.08 9.07
N VAL A 163 7.16 -5.18 8.96
CA VAL A 163 7.00 -3.75 9.20
C VAL A 163 7.65 -2.99 8.05
N ALA A 164 6.96 -2.04 7.46
CA ALA A 164 7.51 -1.19 6.41
C ALA A 164 7.53 0.30 6.81
N PRO A 165 8.57 1.04 6.40
CA PRO A 165 8.66 2.47 6.62
C PRO A 165 7.84 3.24 5.57
N ARG A 166 7.72 4.55 5.77
CA ARG A 166 7.33 5.45 4.69
C ARG A 166 8.50 5.66 3.73
N ILE A 167 8.27 5.40 2.45
CA ILE A 167 9.26 5.63 1.39
C ILE A 167 8.96 6.97 0.72
N VAL A 168 9.91 7.90 0.78
CA VAL A 168 9.79 9.27 0.24
C VAL A 168 10.82 9.51 -0.85
N ALA A 169 10.64 10.51 -1.71
CA ALA A 169 11.65 10.87 -2.70
C ALA A 169 12.97 11.36 -2.06
N LEU A 170 14.11 10.92 -2.60
CA LEU A 170 15.44 11.42 -2.25
C LEU A 170 15.68 12.85 -2.75
N ASP A 171 15.33 13.13 -4.00
CA ASP A 171 15.38 14.46 -4.61
C ASP A 171 13.99 14.86 -5.14
N PRO A 172 13.15 15.52 -4.31
CA PRO A 172 11.77 15.82 -4.67
C PRO A 172 11.60 16.98 -5.66
N GLU A 173 12.65 17.77 -5.92
CA GLU A 173 12.49 19.10 -6.53
C GLU A 173 13.10 19.25 -7.92
N SER A 174 13.85 18.25 -8.40
CA SER A 174 14.63 18.32 -9.64
C SER A 174 13.84 18.70 -10.90
N ASN A 175 12.58 18.27 -11.03
CA ASN A 175 11.69 18.71 -12.10
C ASN A 175 10.20 18.49 -11.76
N ALA A 176 9.30 18.86 -12.68
CA ALA A 176 7.86 18.75 -12.45
C ALA A 176 7.40 17.30 -12.23
N LEU A 177 7.98 16.33 -12.93
CA LEU A 177 7.68 14.91 -12.72
C LEU A 177 8.21 14.42 -11.37
N ALA A 178 9.40 14.87 -10.95
CA ALA A 178 9.92 14.59 -9.61
C ALA A 178 9.00 15.09 -8.51
N ARG A 179 8.44 16.31 -8.66
CA ARG A 179 7.46 16.87 -7.72
C ARG A 179 6.15 16.08 -7.70
N TYR A 180 5.68 15.61 -8.86
CA TYR A 180 4.52 14.72 -8.93
C TYR A 180 4.81 13.37 -8.24
N GLU A 181 5.91 12.70 -8.60
CA GLU A 181 6.28 11.41 -8.03
C GLU A 181 6.57 11.53 -6.54
N HIS A 182 7.14 12.62 -6.05
CA HIS A 182 7.27 12.88 -4.61
C HIS A 182 5.92 12.92 -3.91
N THR A 183 4.93 13.57 -4.54
CA THR A 183 3.59 13.72 -3.96
C THR A 183 2.76 12.43 -4.07
N ARG A 184 2.95 11.66 -5.13
CA ARG A 184 2.11 10.51 -5.51
C ARG A 184 2.91 9.28 -5.95
N SER A 185 4.01 8.99 -5.27
CA SER A 185 4.75 7.77 -5.54
C SER A 185 3.88 6.56 -5.21
N SER A 186 4.03 5.49 -5.99
CA SER A 186 3.47 4.18 -5.63
C SER A 186 4.17 3.57 -4.40
N LEU A 187 5.27 4.17 -3.93
CA LEU A 187 6.02 3.72 -2.76
C LEU A 187 5.64 4.48 -1.48
N ASP A 188 5.05 5.68 -1.57
CA ASP A 188 4.61 6.45 -0.39
C ASP A 188 3.14 6.14 -0.08
N LEU A 189 2.90 5.47 1.04
CA LEU A 189 1.56 5.07 1.47
C LEU A 189 0.93 6.08 2.46
N GLY A 190 1.57 7.24 2.62
CA GLY A 190 1.06 8.37 3.38
C GLY A 190 1.60 8.44 4.81
N ARG A 191 1.09 9.41 5.57
CA ARG A 191 1.60 9.78 6.90
C ARG A 191 0.88 9.10 8.07
N ARG A 192 -0.06 8.19 7.78
CA ARG A 192 -0.86 7.51 8.80
C ARG A 192 -0.36 6.08 8.93
N GLU A 193 -0.04 5.70 10.15
CA GLU A 193 0.22 4.30 10.49
C GLU A 193 -1.02 3.45 10.22
N ALA A 194 -0.79 2.20 9.82
CA ALA A 194 -1.86 1.29 9.47
C ALA A 194 -1.45 -0.18 9.69
N ALA A 195 -2.44 -1.03 9.92
CA ALA A 195 -2.30 -2.45 9.62
C ALA A 195 -2.27 -2.63 8.10
N VAL A 196 -1.40 -3.52 7.62
CA VAL A 196 -1.31 -3.87 6.20
C VAL A 196 -2.15 -5.12 5.99
N GLN A 197 -3.22 -4.99 5.21
CA GLN A 197 -4.24 -6.03 4.99
C GLN A 197 -4.79 -5.86 3.59
N SER A 198 -4.92 -6.93 2.81
CA SER A 198 -5.35 -6.91 1.39
C SER A 198 -6.57 -6.03 1.07
N HIS A 199 -7.54 -5.92 1.97
CA HIS A 199 -8.73 -5.06 1.85
C HIS A 199 -8.74 -3.83 2.78
N GLY A 200 -7.62 -3.59 3.44
CA GLY A 200 -7.37 -2.47 4.32
C GLY A 200 -7.01 -1.18 3.58
N LEU A 201 -6.73 -0.13 4.36
CA LEU A 201 -6.35 1.18 3.83
C LEU A 201 -4.95 1.14 3.18
N VAL A 202 -4.08 0.29 3.71
CA VAL A 202 -2.79 -0.08 3.15
C VAL A 202 -2.86 -1.57 2.82
N SER A 203 -2.94 -1.91 1.54
CA SER A 203 -3.18 -3.29 1.11
C SER A 203 -1.93 -4.16 0.97
N TYR A 204 -0.79 -3.51 0.80
CA TYR A 204 0.54 -4.11 0.73
C TYR A 204 1.56 -3.02 1.05
N VAL A 205 2.83 -3.40 1.19
CA VAL A 205 3.94 -2.47 1.37
C VAL A 205 5.10 -2.83 0.44
N PRO A 206 5.83 -1.85 -0.13
CA PRO A 206 6.86 -2.13 -1.12
C PRO A 206 8.09 -2.83 -0.55
N SER A 207 8.68 -3.76 -1.33
CA SER A 207 9.95 -4.42 -0.97
C SER A 207 11.19 -3.55 -1.12
N ALA A 208 11.04 -2.30 -1.59
CA ALA A 208 12.13 -1.33 -1.65
C ALA A 208 12.71 -1.01 -0.26
N ALA A 209 11.86 -1.07 0.77
CA ALA A 209 12.30 -1.08 2.16
C ALA A 209 11.28 -1.81 3.03
N LEU A 210 11.67 -2.91 3.67
CA LEU A 210 10.85 -3.59 4.67
C LEU A 210 11.73 -4.33 5.68
N LEU A 211 11.24 -4.45 6.91
CA LEU A 211 11.83 -5.24 7.99
C LEU A 211 10.92 -6.44 8.24
N VAL A 212 11.51 -7.63 8.39
CA VAL A 212 10.75 -8.86 8.58
C VAL A 212 11.31 -9.71 9.70
N ARG A 213 10.43 -10.53 10.26
CA ARG A 213 10.80 -11.69 11.07
C ARG A 213 11.25 -12.81 10.13
N ARG A 214 12.54 -13.16 10.19
CA ARG A 214 13.16 -14.12 9.26
C ARG A 214 12.43 -15.46 9.21
N ARG A 215 12.10 -16.02 10.38
CA ARG A 215 11.37 -17.30 10.49
C ARG A 215 10.01 -17.29 9.80
N ALA A 216 9.30 -16.15 9.81
CA ALA A 216 7.99 -16.04 9.18
C ALA A 216 8.10 -16.05 7.66
N LEU A 217 9.11 -15.36 7.10
CA LEU A 217 9.38 -15.37 5.67
C LEU A 217 9.86 -16.74 5.17
N LEU A 218 10.78 -17.38 5.90
CA LEU A 218 11.26 -18.72 5.54
C LEU A 218 10.13 -19.76 5.56
N ALA A 219 9.20 -19.67 6.52
CA ALA A 219 8.03 -20.54 6.58
C ALA A 219 7.02 -20.30 5.44
N GLN A 220 7.22 -19.25 4.64
CA GLN A 220 6.42 -18.92 3.46
C GLN A 220 7.28 -18.95 2.19
N ASP A 221 8.42 -19.67 2.19
CA ASP A 221 9.32 -19.81 1.04
C ASP A 221 9.89 -18.50 0.48
N GLY A 222 9.87 -17.40 1.26
CA GLY A 222 10.38 -16.09 0.86
C GLY A 222 9.54 -15.41 -0.22
N PHE A 223 10.19 -14.74 -1.16
CA PHE A 223 9.57 -14.10 -2.33
C PHE A 223 9.36 -15.15 -3.44
N ASP A 224 8.26 -15.08 -4.17
CA ASP A 224 8.04 -15.94 -5.35
C ASP A 224 8.97 -15.52 -6.50
N GLU A 225 10.00 -16.33 -6.77
CA GLU A 225 11.02 -16.05 -7.78
C GLU A 225 10.48 -16.09 -9.22
N SER A 226 9.29 -16.66 -9.43
CA SER A 226 8.61 -16.62 -10.73
C SER A 226 7.96 -15.26 -11.04
N MET A 227 7.81 -14.40 -10.02
CA MET A 227 7.25 -13.06 -10.18
C MET A 227 8.33 -12.03 -10.48
N GLN A 228 8.15 -11.30 -11.58
CA GLN A 228 9.03 -10.18 -11.99
C GLN A 228 8.50 -8.82 -11.49
N VAL A 229 7.27 -8.79 -10.97
CA VAL A 229 6.58 -7.60 -10.50
C VAL A 229 5.50 -8.00 -9.50
N ALA A 230 5.26 -7.13 -8.52
CA ALA A 230 4.26 -7.32 -7.48
C ALA A 230 4.55 -8.50 -6.53
N GLU A 231 5.82 -8.92 -6.46
CA GLU A 231 6.28 -9.93 -5.51
C GLU A 231 6.12 -9.48 -4.05
N ASP A 232 6.12 -8.16 -3.83
CA ASP A 232 5.87 -7.51 -2.56
C ASP A 232 4.40 -7.61 -2.14
N VAL A 233 3.47 -7.43 -3.07
CA VAL A 233 2.03 -7.62 -2.85
C VAL A 233 1.74 -9.07 -2.50
N ASP A 234 2.26 -10.00 -3.29
CA ASP A 234 2.12 -11.45 -3.06
C ASP A 234 2.62 -11.84 -1.67
N LEU A 235 3.83 -11.41 -1.30
CA LEU A 235 4.40 -11.69 0.02
C LEU A 235 3.51 -11.18 1.16
N CYS A 236 3.01 -9.94 1.05
CA CYS A 236 2.15 -9.36 2.07
C CYS A 236 0.88 -10.19 2.27
N TRP A 237 0.27 -10.65 1.18
CA TRP A 237 -0.99 -11.39 1.22
C TRP A 237 -0.81 -12.83 1.69
N ARG A 238 0.28 -13.51 1.31
CA ARG A 238 0.62 -14.83 1.87
C ARG A 238 0.85 -14.75 3.38
N LEU A 239 1.59 -13.74 3.85
CA LEU A 239 1.79 -13.53 5.29
C LEU A 239 0.47 -13.25 6.03
N GLU A 240 -0.40 -12.41 5.46
CA GLU A 240 -1.75 -12.15 6.01
C GLU A 240 -2.57 -13.45 6.09
N GLN A 241 -2.63 -14.23 5.01
CA GLN A 241 -3.36 -15.50 4.95
C GLN A 241 -2.81 -16.56 5.91
N ALA A 242 -1.49 -16.57 6.14
CA ALA A 242 -0.83 -17.40 7.14
C ALA A 242 -1.09 -16.93 8.59
N GLY A 243 -1.87 -15.86 8.79
CA GLY A 243 -2.31 -15.37 10.09
C GLY A 243 -1.34 -14.40 10.76
N TRP A 244 -0.30 -13.94 10.05
CA TRP A 244 0.61 -12.93 10.58
C TRP A 244 0.01 -11.53 10.57
N ARG A 245 0.64 -10.61 11.31
CA ARG A 245 0.33 -9.19 11.28
C ARG A 245 1.45 -8.41 10.60
N LEU A 246 1.03 -7.44 9.80
CA LEU A 246 1.89 -6.58 9.00
C LEU A 246 1.57 -5.13 9.34
N ARG A 247 2.60 -4.29 9.46
CA ARG A 247 2.46 -2.89 9.89
C ARG A 247 3.13 -1.93 8.92
N TYR A 248 2.48 -0.80 8.71
CA TYR A 248 3.06 0.35 8.06
C TYR A 248 3.35 1.43 9.12
N GLU A 249 4.63 1.79 9.25
CA GLU A 249 5.15 2.68 10.28
C GLU A 249 5.78 3.93 9.63
N PRO A 250 5.00 5.00 9.42
CA PRO A 250 5.46 6.16 8.68
C PRO A 250 6.38 7.08 9.47
N ALA A 251 6.60 6.86 10.78
CA ALA A 251 7.64 7.57 11.51
C ALA A 251 9.04 7.14 11.04
N ALA A 252 9.19 5.88 10.61
CA ALA A 252 10.39 5.42 9.92
C ALA A 252 10.36 5.91 8.47
N HIS A 253 11.46 6.55 8.04
CA HIS A 253 11.56 7.15 6.72
C HIS A 253 12.74 6.57 5.94
N VAL A 254 12.47 6.20 4.69
CA VAL A 254 13.48 5.78 3.74
C VAL A 254 13.35 6.62 2.48
N ALA A 255 14.44 7.27 2.07
CA ALA A 255 14.46 8.06 0.85
C ALA A 255 14.76 7.17 -0.36
N HIS A 256 14.04 7.30 -1.46
CA HIS A 256 14.19 6.51 -2.68
C HIS A 256 14.60 7.41 -3.85
N ASP A 257 15.63 7.00 -4.58
CA ASP A 257 16.11 7.68 -5.79
C ASP A 257 15.20 7.36 -6.98
N HIS A 258 14.20 8.21 -7.23
CA HIS A 258 13.27 7.99 -8.33
C HIS A 258 13.91 8.31 -9.69
N ARG A 259 13.64 7.47 -10.68
CA ARG A 259 13.98 7.77 -12.07
C ARG A 259 13.04 8.85 -12.62
N VAL A 260 13.57 10.06 -12.85
CA VAL A 260 12.77 11.23 -13.23
C VAL A 260 12.64 11.47 -14.74
N SER A 261 12.97 10.49 -15.59
CA SER A 261 12.71 10.59 -17.04
C SER A 261 11.32 10.05 -17.39
N PHE A 262 10.56 10.80 -18.20
CA PHE A 262 9.16 10.46 -18.52
C PHE A 262 9.00 9.04 -19.08
N ARG A 263 9.87 8.63 -20.03
CA ARG A 263 9.80 7.30 -20.65
C ARG A 263 10.03 6.18 -19.64
N ALA A 264 11.01 6.34 -18.75
CA ALA A 264 11.29 5.34 -17.71
C ALA A 264 10.18 5.28 -16.66
N TRP A 265 9.68 6.44 -16.24
CA TRP A 265 8.58 6.57 -15.30
C TRP A 265 7.29 5.93 -15.85
N PHE A 266 6.85 6.32 -17.05
CA PHE A 266 5.64 5.80 -17.68
C PHE A 266 5.76 4.29 -17.94
N GLY A 267 6.91 3.84 -18.46
CA GLY A 267 7.18 2.41 -18.66
C GLY A 267 7.14 1.61 -17.34
N ARG A 268 7.63 2.18 -16.24
CA ARG A 268 7.58 1.54 -14.92
C ARG A 268 6.16 1.45 -14.37
N LYS A 269 5.37 2.52 -14.44
CA LYS A 269 3.95 2.48 -13.99
C LYS A 269 3.14 1.47 -14.82
N MET A 270 3.40 1.38 -16.12
CA MET A 270 2.82 0.35 -16.97
C MET A 270 3.27 -1.06 -16.56
N PHE A 271 4.56 -1.26 -16.28
CA PHE A 271 5.05 -2.55 -15.81
C PHE A 271 4.37 -2.98 -14.49
N TYR A 272 4.18 -2.06 -13.54
CA TYR A 272 3.43 -2.35 -12.31
C TYR A 272 2.00 -2.81 -12.58
N GLY A 273 1.31 -2.20 -13.55
CA GLY A 273 -0.03 -2.64 -13.95
C GLY A 273 -0.08 -4.10 -14.42
N THR A 274 0.99 -4.62 -15.03
CA THR A 274 1.00 -6.01 -15.51
C THR A 274 1.01 -7.05 -14.39
N GLY A 275 1.35 -6.67 -13.15
CA GLY A 275 1.38 -7.58 -12.00
C GLY A 275 0.01 -7.99 -11.48
N ALA A 276 -1.06 -7.29 -11.85
CA ALA A 276 -2.40 -7.58 -11.33
C ALA A 276 -2.96 -8.94 -11.79
N ALA A 277 -2.62 -9.41 -12.99
CA ALA A 277 -3.06 -10.70 -13.50
C ALA A 277 -2.43 -11.90 -12.73
N PRO A 278 -1.09 -12.00 -12.62
CA PRO A 278 -0.48 -13.09 -11.85
C PRO A 278 -0.83 -13.04 -10.36
N LEU A 279 -1.12 -11.86 -9.80
CA LEU A 279 -1.68 -11.73 -8.46
C LEU A 279 -3.09 -12.31 -8.36
N GLY A 280 -3.95 -12.09 -9.35
CA GLY A 280 -5.32 -12.62 -9.36
C GLY A 280 -5.34 -14.14 -9.39
N GLU A 281 -4.42 -14.75 -10.15
CA GLU A 281 -4.25 -16.20 -10.21
C GLU A 281 -3.79 -16.80 -8.87
N ARG A 282 -2.87 -16.11 -8.17
CA ARG A 282 -2.34 -16.55 -6.86
C ARG A 282 -3.28 -16.28 -5.71
N HIS A 283 -4.02 -15.17 -5.77
CA HIS A 283 -4.88 -14.67 -4.71
C HIS A 283 -6.29 -14.38 -5.24
N PRO A 284 -7.07 -15.42 -5.59
CA PRO A 284 -8.40 -15.25 -6.18
C PRO A 284 -9.31 -14.39 -5.30
N GLY A 285 -9.97 -13.41 -5.91
CA GLY A 285 -10.88 -12.48 -5.22
C GLY A 285 -10.21 -11.34 -4.42
N MET A 286 -8.88 -11.36 -4.24
CA MET A 286 -8.16 -10.30 -3.52
C MET A 286 -7.73 -9.15 -4.44
N VAL A 287 -7.48 -9.45 -5.72
CA VAL A 287 -7.25 -8.42 -6.75
C VAL A 287 -8.60 -7.88 -7.23
N SER A 288 -9.03 -6.76 -6.67
CA SER A 288 -10.22 -6.05 -7.14
C SER A 288 -9.90 -4.59 -7.48
N PRO A 289 -10.02 -4.18 -8.76
CA PRO A 289 -9.83 -2.78 -9.16
C PRO A 289 -10.92 -1.87 -8.60
N LEU A 290 -12.08 -2.43 -8.21
CA LEU A 290 -13.19 -1.68 -7.65
C LEU A 290 -14.02 -2.57 -6.72
N SER A 291 -13.97 -2.26 -5.42
CA SER A 291 -14.86 -2.84 -4.41
C SER A 291 -15.81 -1.77 -3.86
N LEU A 292 -17.10 -1.88 -4.22
CA LEU A 292 -18.15 -0.95 -3.80
C LEU A 292 -19.42 -1.69 -3.38
N PRO A 293 -20.15 -1.20 -2.37
CA PRO A 293 -21.48 -1.70 -2.08
C PRO A 293 -22.41 -1.54 -3.29
N SER A 294 -23.25 -2.54 -3.53
CA SER A 294 -24.19 -2.54 -4.66
C SER A 294 -25.14 -1.34 -4.66
N TRP A 295 -25.58 -0.88 -3.49
CA TRP A 295 -26.43 0.32 -3.37
C TRP A 295 -25.70 1.60 -3.80
N THR A 296 -24.39 1.70 -3.59
CA THR A 296 -23.58 2.84 -4.03
C THR A 296 -23.48 2.86 -5.55
N MET A 297 -23.22 1.69 -6.16
CA MET A 297 -23.18 1.55 -7.62
C MET A 297 -24.53 1.89 -8.25
N LEU A 298 -25.62 1.37 -7.68
CA LEU A 298 -26.98 1.64 -8.16
C LEU A 298 -27.34 3.13 -8.05
N ALA A 299 -27.11 3.75 -6.90
CA ALA A 299 -27.39 5.17 -6.71
C ALA A 299 -26.55 6.05 -7.66
N ALA A 300 -25.25 5.75 -7.81
CA ALA A 300 -24.38 6.45 -8.74
C ALA A 300 -24.86 6.32 -10.19
N PHE A 301 -25.23 5.11 -10.62
CA PHE A 301 -25.80 4.85 -11.93
C PHE A 301 -27.10 5.64 -12.17
N LEU A 302 -28.03 5.59 -11.21
CA LEU A 302 -29.33 6.29 -11.31
C LEU A 302 -29.15 7.81 -11.42
N PHE A 303 -28.29 8.42 -10.59
CA PHE A 303 -27.96 9.84 -10.71
C PHE A 303 -27.26 10.18 -12.02
N ALA A 304 -26.39 9.28 -12.53
CA ALA A 304 -25.73 9.47 -13.82
C ALA A 304 -26.72 9.51 -15.00
N THR A 305 -27.93 8.95 -14.85
CA THR A 305 -29.00 9.06 -15.87
C THR A 305 -29.62 10.45 -15.99
N LYS A 306 -29.33 11.40 -15.08
CA LYS A 306 -29.80 12.81 -15.10
C LYS A 306 -31.27 12.98 -15.52
N SER A 307 -32.09 11.99 -15.21
CA SER A 307 -33.53 11.97 -15.50
C SER A 307 -34.29 12.18 -14.19
N LYS A 308 -35.53 12.65 -14.25
CA LYS A 308 -36.37 12.80 -13.05
C LYS A 308 -36.53 11.45 -12.31
N TRP A 309 -36.70 10.37 -13.08
CA TRP A 309 -36.79 9.01 -12.56
C TRP A 309 -35.47 8.51 -11.96
N GLY A 310 -34.33 8.84 -12.57
CA GLY A 310 -33.02 8.54 -12.01
C GLY A 310 -32.73 9.28 -10.71
N LEU A 311 -33.13 10.55 -10.63
CA LEU A 311 -33.04 11.32 -9.39
C LEU A 311 -33.89 10.68 -8.29
N LEU A 312 -35.16 10.38 -8.58
CA LEU A 312 -36.07 9.73 -7.63
C LEU A 312 -35.53 8.36 -7.20
N GLY A 313 -35.13 7.51 -8.14
CA GLY A 313 -34.58 6.18 -7.84
C GLY A 313 -33.28 6.23 -7.04
N GLY A 314 -32.40 7.19 -7.34
CA GLY A 314 -31.17 7.41 -6.58
C GLY A 314 -31.47 7.83 -5.13
N LEU A 315 -32.42 8.75 -4.93
CA LEU A 315 -32.86 9.17 -3.60
C LEU A 315 -33.51 8.02 -2.81
N VAL A 316 -34.35 7.21 -3.45
CA VAL A 316 -34.95 6.01 -2.83
C VAL A 316 -33.88 5.00 -2.43
N THR A 317 -32.86 4.79 -3.28
CA THR A 317 -31.73 3.90 -2.97
C THR A 317 -30.94 4.40 -1.75
N LEU A 318 -30.69 5.71 -1.65
CA LEU A 318 -30.04 6.29 -0.48
C LEU A 318 -30.93 6.22 0.78
N ALA A 319 -32.24 6.47 0.66
CA ALA A 319 -33.17 6.39 1.78
C ALA A 319 -33.28 4.96 2.35
N THR A 320 -33.31 3.94 1.49
CA THR A 320 -33.32 2.53 1.92
C THR A 320 -32.02 2.15 2.60
N ALA A 321 -30.86 2.62 2.08
CA ALA A 321 -29.57 2.43 2.75
C ALA A 321 -29.52 3.13 4.12
N LEU A 322 -30.08 4.34 4.24
CA LEU A 322 -30.19 5.07 5.51
C LEU A 322 -31.00 4.30 6.55
N VAL A 323 -32.17 3.77 6.16
CA VAL A 323 -33.03 3.00 7.06
C VAL A 323 -32.31 1.73 7.54
N ARG A 324 -31.61 1.03 6.64
CA ARG A 324 -30.81 -0.15 7.01
C ARG A 324 -29.71 0.21 8.00
N LEU A 325 -28.96 1.28 7.73
CA LEU A 325 -27.85 1.71 8.58
C LEU A 325 -28.32 2.26 9.94
N ARG A 326 -29.47 2.93 9.99
CA ARG A 326 -30.10 3.37 11.25
C ARG A 326 -30.43 2.18 12.16
N ARG A 327 -30.87 1.04 11.60
CA ARG A 327 -31.14 -0.17 12.39
C ARG A 327 -29.87 -0.73 13.03
N VAL A 328 -28.75 -0.66 12.32
CA VAL A 328 -27.43 -1.09 12.85
C VAL A 328 -27.01 -0.19 14.02
N PHE A 329 -27.27 1.10 13.94
CA PHE A 329 -26.89 2.08 14.97
C PHE A 329 -27.97 2.34 16.02
N ALA A 330 -29.02 1.52 16.12
CA ALA A 330 -30.20 1.82 16.94
C ALA A 330 -29.92 2.02 18.44
N GLU A 331 -28.85 1.41 18.96
CA GLU A 331 -28.42 1.53 20.36
C GLU A 331 -27.52 2.75 20.64
N LEU A 332 -27.10 3.49 19.60
CA LEU A 332 -26.27 4.68 19.76
C LEU A 332 -27.12 5.93 19.98
N ASP A 333 -26.55 6.91 20.68
CA ASP A 333 -27.15 8.24 20.79
C ASP A 333 -27.27 8.87 19.39
N ASN A 334 -28.48 9.32 19.04
CA ASN A 334 -28.79 9.93 17.74
C ASN A 334 -28.51 9.01 16.53
N PRO A 335 -29.16 7.83 16.44
CA PRO A 335 -28.86 6.80 15.45
C PRO A 335 -29.03 7.31 14.02
N THR A 336 -30.04 8.16 13.77
CA THR A 336 -30.30 8.75 12.45
C THR A 336 -29.18 9.67 12.01
N ARG A 337 -28.64 10.49 12.92
CA ARG A 337 -27.54 11.43 12.60
C ARG A 337 -26.27 10.67 12.27
N ILE A 338 -25.93 9.66 13.07
CA ILE A 338 -24.77 8.80 12.85
C ILE A 338 -24.92 8.07 11.52
N ALA A 339 -26.08 7.44 11.26
CA ALA A 339 -26.36 6.77 10.00
C ALA A 339 -26.23 7.72 8.79
N ALA A 340 -26.73 8.95 8.88
CA ALA A 340 -26.61 9.93 7.80
C ALA A 340 -25.17 10.34 7.52
N ILE A 341 -24.35 10.52 8.56
CA ILE A 341 -22.92 10.86 8.43
C ILE A 341 -22.15 9.70 7.76
N TYR A 342 -22.35 8.46 8.20
CA TYR A 342 -21.66 7.31 7.62
C TYR A 342 -22.14 7.00 6.20
N LEU A 343 -23.44 7.13 5.94
CA LEU A 343 -24.01 6.95 4.59
C LEU A 343 -23.43 7.97 3.62
N SER A 344 -23.45 9.26 3.97
CA SER A 344 -22.93 10.32 3.10
C SER A 344 -21.44 10.15 2.84
N ARG A 345 -20.62 9.92 3.87
CA ARG A 345 -19.18 9.66 3.72
C ARG A 345 -18.92 8.44 2.84
N GLY A 346 -19.63 7.34 3.07
CA GLY A 346 -19.49 6.11 2.29
C GLY A 346 -19.91 6.29 0.83
N PHE A 347 -21.01 7.00 0.57
CA PHE A 347 -21.48 7.28 -0.78
C PHE A 347 -20.49 8.16 -1.56
N PHE A 348 -20.02 9.27 -0.97
CA PHE A 348 -19.05 10.15 -1.63
C PHE A 348 -17.69 9.46 -1.83
N ALA A 349 -17.19 8.71 -0.83
CA ALA A 349 -15.99 7.90 -1.01
C ALA A 349 -16.15 6.88 -2.15
N GLY A 350 -17.34 6.29 -2.29
CA GLY A 350 -17.64 5.38 -3.38
C GLY A 350 -17.69 6.05 -4.75
N LEU A 351 -18.23 7.27 -4.84
CA LEU A 351 -18.18 8.07 -6.07
C LEU A 351 -16.75 8.40 -6.49
N TRP A 352 -15.87 8.74 -5.53
CA TRP A 352 -14.45 8.97 -5.80
C TRP A 352 -13.74 7.70 -6.29
N ARG A 353 -14.00 6.55 -5.67
CA ARG A 353 -13.48 5.26 -6.14
C ARG A 353 -13.95 4.93 -7.55
N LEU A 354 -15.23 5.20 -7.87
CA LEU A 354 -15.77 5.01 -9.22
C LEU A 354 -15.08 5.94 -10.22
N ALA A 355 -14.90 7.23 -9.90
CA ALA A 355 -14.20 8.19 -10.74
C ALA A 355 -12.76 7.75 -11.01
N SER A 356 -12.03 7.38 -9.96
CA SER A 356 -10.67 6.87 -10.07
C SER A 356 -10.59 5.59 -10.89
N ALA A 357 -11.50 4.62 -10.67
CA ALA A 357 -11.56 3.39 -11.45
C ALA A 357 -11.86 3.65 -12.93
N MET A 358 -12.77 4.57 -13.26
CA MET A 358 -13.04 4.97 -14.64
C MET A 358 -11.82 5.56 -15.34
N CYS A 359 -10.98 6.30 -14.62
CA CYS A 359 -9.82 6.97 -15.20
C CYS A 359 -8.55 6.13 -15.22
N ARG A 360 -8.42 5.15 -14.31
CA ARG A 360 -7.24 4.29 -14.14
C ARG A 360 -7.48 2.88 -14.63
N HIS A 361 -8.29 2.10 -13.91
CA HIS A 361 -8.48 0.67 -14.22
C HIS A 361 -9.29 0.45 -15.50
N TYR A 362 -10.32 1.27 -15.73
CA TYR A 362 -11.26 1.12 -16.84
C TYR A 362 -11.09 2.22 -17.90
N TRP A 363 -9.94 2.89 -17.97
CA TRP A 363 -9.73 3.99 -18.92
C TRP A 363 -10.03 3.63 -20.39
N PRO A 364 -9.72 2.41 -20.91
CA PRO A 364 -10.03 2.09 -22.30
C PRO A 364 -11.55 2.00 -22.53
N VAL A 365 -12.28 1.40 -21.59
CA VAL A 365 -13.74 1.29 -21.63
C VAL A 365 -14.37 2.66 -21.53
N THR A 366 -13.89 3.50 -20.60
CA THR A 366 -14.33 4.88 -20.45
C THR A 366 -14.09 5.65 -21.75
N LEU A 367 -12.91 5.52 -22.36
CA LEU A 367 -12.58 6.22 -23.61
C LEU A 367 -13.51 5.81 -24.75
N LEU A 368 -13.74 4.50 -24.94
CA LEU A 368 -14.68 4.00 -25.96
C LEU A 368 -16.11 4.54 -25.72
N ALA A 369 -16.55 4.55 -24.47
CA ALA A 369 -17.86 5.09 -24.11
C ALA A 369 -17.97 6.62 -24.32
N MET A 370 -16.87 7.37 -24.12
CA MET A 370 -16.80 8.80 -24.41
C MET A 370 -16.91 9.10 -25.92
N LEU A 371 -16.38 8.22 -26.78
CA LEU A 371 -16.51 8.34 -28.23
C LEU A 371 -17.95 8.09 -28.68
N ALA A 372 -18.63 7.10 -28.06
CA ALA A 372 -20.00 6.73 -28.39
C ALA A 372 -21.06 7.74 -27.89
N SER A 373 -20.79 8.50 -26.83
CA SER A 373 -21.80 9.36 -26.21
C SER A 373 -21.25 10.69 -25.69
N ARG A 374 -21.78 11.80 -26.22
CA ARG A 374 -21.49 13.17 -25.72
C ARG A 374 -21.81 13.32 -24.24
N ARG A 375 -22.82 12.60 -23.76
CA ARG A 375 -23.24 12.60 -22.36
C ARG A 375 -22.20 11.92 -21.47
N ILE A 376 -21.76 10.70 -21.83
CA ILE A 376 -20.72 9.97 -21.10
C ILE A 376 -19.42 10.79 -21.13
N ARG A 377 -19.08 11.40 -22.27
CA ARG A 377 -17.95 12.31 -22.40
C ARG A 377 -17.96 13.45 -21.38
N ARG A 378 -19.09 14.14 -21.23
CA ARG A 378 -19.23 15.21 -20.22
C ARG A 378 -19.05 14.67 -18.80
N ILE A 379 -19.67 13.54 -18.47
CA ILE A 379 -19.58 12.93 -17.13
C ILE A 379 -18.14 12.50 -16.83
N ALA A 380 -17.49 11.78 -17.74
CA ALA A 380 -16.13 11.29 -17.58
C ALA A 380 -15.12 12.43 -17.42
N ILE A 381 -15.23 13.50 -18.22
CA ILE A 381 -14.36 14.68 -18.09
C ILE A 381 -14.58 15.37 -16.74
N THR A 382 -15.84 15.58 -16.33
CA THR A 382 -16.14 16.18 -15.02
C THR A 382 -15.59 15.32 -13.89
N MET A 383 -15.74 14.00 -13.95
CA MET A 383 -15.22 13.08 -12.92
C MET A 383 -13.70 13.03 -12.90
N ALA A 384 -13.04 13.04 -14.06
CA ALA A 384 -11.58 13.05 -14.15
C ALA A 384 -10.96 14.33 -13.57
N VAL A 385 -11.58 15.49 -13.85
CA VAL A 385 -11.17 16.79 -13.30
C VAL A 385 -11.46 16.84 -11.80
N ALA A 386 -12.66 16.46 -11.38
CA ALA A 386 -13.03 16.47 -9.96
C ALA A 386 -12.14 15.53 -9.13
N ASP A 387 -11.88 14.31 -9.62
CA ASP A 387 -11.01 13.33 -8.96
C ASP A 387 -9.58 13.86 -8.85
N GLY A 388 -9.06 14.42 -9.94
CA GLY A 388 -7.72 15.00 -9.92
C GLY A 388 -7.58 16.22 -9.02
N LEU A 389 -8.59 17.11 -8.97
CA LEU A 389 -8.58 18.28 -8.10
C LEU A 389 -8.76 17.93 -6.62
N ALA A 390 -9.66 17.00 -6.31
CA ALA A 390 -9.86 16.51 -4.95
C ALA A 390 -8.58 15.87 -4.43
N ASP A 391 -7.95 15.05 -5.27
CA ASP A 391 -6.71 14.38 -4.95
C ASP A 391 -5.52 15.35 -4.81
N TRP A 392 -5.42 16.35 -5.69
CA TRP A 392 -4.45 17.45 -5.51
C TRP A 392 -4.66 18.17 -4.17
N PHE A 393 -5.91 18.50 -3.83
CA PHE A 393 -6.21 19.23 -2.62
C PHE A 393 -5.83 18.47 -1.34
N THR A 394 -5.98 17.14 -1.34
CA THR A 394 -5.62 16.30 -0.19
C THR A 394 -4.12 15.99 -0.08
N HIS A 395 -3.36 16.14 -1.16
CA HIS A 395 -1.91 15.86 -1.20
C HIS A 395 -1.05 17.10 -1.46
N ARG A 396 -1.63 18.30 -1.43
CA ARG A 396 -0.86 19.53 -1.61
C ARG A 396 0.19 19.66 -0.50
N ASP A 397 1.44 19.81 -0.92
CA ASP A 397 2.58 20.08 -0.06
C ASP A 397 3.31 21.35 -0.55
N ALA A 398 4.11 21.96 0.33
CA ALA A 398 4.92 23.11 -0.03
C ALA A 398 5.90 22.73 -1.16
N GLY A 399 5.97 23.54 -2.22
CA GLY A 399 6.77 23.21 -3.41
C GLY A 399 6.13 22.18 -4.35
N GLY A 400 4.90 21.72 -4.08
CA GLY A 400 4.17 20.84 -4.98
C GLY A 400 3.80 21.48 -6.32
N LEU A 401 3.24 20.67 -7.22
CA LEU A 401 2.72 21.15 -8.50
C LEU A 401 1.42 21.97 -8.31
N ASP A 402 1.20 22.91 -9.23
CA ASP A 402 -0.13 23.53 -9.37
C ASP A 402 -1.17 22.49 -9.83
N PRO A 403 -2.47 22.77 -9.62
CA PRO A 403 -3.54 21.82 -9.91
C PRO A 403 -3.55 21.31 -11.35
N VAL A 404 -3.22 22.14 -12.33
CA VAL A 404 -3.32 21.78 -13.75
C VAL A 404 -2.24 20.76 -14.11
N ARG A 405 -0.99 21.05 -13.76
CA ARG A 405 0.14 20.12 -13.98
C ARG A 405 -0.06 18.82 -13.20
N TYR A 406 -0.55 18.92 -11.96
CA TYR A 406 -0.83 17.74 -11.13
C TYR A 406 -1.89 16.82 -11.76
N VAL A 407 -3.04 17.38 -12.16
CA VAL A 407 -4.12 16.61 -12.79
C VAL A 407 -3.62 15.95 -14.08
N ALA A 408 -2.82 16.64 -14.89
CA ALA A 408 -2.24 16.07 -16.10
C ALA A 408 -1.34 14.85 -15.81
N TYR A 409 -0.39 14.97 -14.87
CA TYR A 409 0.46 13.84 -14.50
C TYR A 409 -0.32 12.69 -13.88
N LYS A 410 -1.33 12.98 -13.05
CA LYS A 410 -2.23 11.95 -12.50
C LYS A 410 -2.94 11.17 -13.59
N ARG A 411 -3.43 11.84 -14.65
CA ARG A 411 -4.04 11.14 -15.79
C ARG A 411 -3.03 10.29 -16.56
N LEU A 412 -1.80 10.76 -16.74
CA LEU A 412 -0.75 9.99 -17.40
C LEU A 412 -0.35 8.75 -16.58
N ASP A 413 -0.27 8.87 -15.26
CA ASP A 413 -0.03 7.77 -14.32
C ASP A 413 -1.15 6.74 -14.39
N ASP A 414 -2.40 7.21 -14.30
CA ASP A 414 -3.59 6.38 -14.39
C ASP A 414 -3.65 5.60 -15.72
N ILE A 415 -3.35 6.25 -16.84
CA ILE A 415 -3.27 5.62 -18.17
C ILE A 415 -2.11 4.63 -18.22
N ALA A 416 -0.93 4.96 -17.69
CA ALA A 416 0.23 4.08 -17.70
C ALA A 416 -0.07 2.77 -16.96
N TYR A 417 -0.47 2.87 -15.69
CA TYR A 417 -0.84 1.73 -14.87
C TYR A 417 -2.00 0.96 -15.47
N GLY A 418 -3.07 1.64 -15.89
CA GLY A 418 -4.23 1.02 -16.50
C GLY A 418 -3.87 0.28 -17.79
N THR A 419 -3.02 0.84 -18.65
CA THR A 419 -2.55 0.13 -19.85
C THR A 419 -1.82 -1.16 -19.49
N GLY A 420 -0.97 -1.11 -18.46
CA GLY A 420 -0.31 -2.29 -17.91
C GLY A 420 -1.28 -3.37 -17.45
N LEU A 421 -2.31 -2.96 -16.70
CA LEU A 421 -3.38 -3.84 -16.21
C LEU A 421 -4.09 -4.58 -17.36
N TRP A 422 -4.49 -3.84 -18.40
CA TRP A 422 -5.15 -4.45 -19.57
C TRP A 422 -4.21 -5.37 -20.35
N VAL A 423 -2.95 -4.95 -20.57
CA VAL A 423 -1.95 -5.81 -21.23
C VAL A 423 -1.71 -7.09 -20.43
N GLY A 424 -1.63 -7.00 -19.09
CA GLY A 424 -1.52 -8.16 -18.21
C GLY A 424 -2.71 -9.10 -18.34
N ALA A 425 -3.93 -8.57 -18.25
CA ALA A 425 -5.16 -9.35 -18.40
C ALA A 425 -5.26 -10.04 -19.77
N PHE A 426 -4.90 -9.36 -20.86
CA PHE A 426 -4.88 -9.94 -22.20
C PHE A 426 -3.82 -11.06 -22.34
N ARG A 427 -2.63 -10.87 -21.78
CA ARG A 427 -1.56 -11.89 -21.81
C ARG A 427 -1.92 -13.14 -21.02
N ALA A 428 -2.52 -12.96 -19.84
CA ALA A 428 -3.01 -14.06 -19.01
C ALA A 428 -4.29 -14.71 -19.56
N ARG A 429 -4.94 -14.09 -20.56
CA ARG A 429 -6.26 -14.50 -21.09
C ARG A 429 -7.32 -14.64 -19.99
N SER A 430 -7.20 -13.83 -18.93
CA SER A 430 -8.10 -13.84 -17.78
C SER A 430 -8.59 -12.42 -17.50
N PRO A 431 -9.92 -12.18 -17.46
CA PRO A 431 -10.48 -10.89 -17.06
C PRO A 431 -10.56 -10.73 -15.54
N GLU A 432 -10.03 -11.67 -14.75
CA GLU A 432 -10.19 -11.68 -13.30
C GLU A 432 -9.70 -10.41 -12.61
N SER A 433 -8.53 -9.90 -12.99
CA SER A 433 -7.98 -8.64 -12.48
C SER A 433 -8.77 -7.38 -12.89
N LEU A 434 -9.75 -7.52 -13.78
CA LEU A 434 -10.65 -6.47 -14.23
C LEU A 434 -12.05 -6.56 -13.61
N LYS A 435 -12.35 -7.61 -12.83
CA LYS A 435 -13.71 -7.81 -12.27
C LYS A 435 -13.92 -6.93 -11.04
N PRO A 436 -14.96 -6.07 -11.02
CA PRO A 436 -15.36 -5.41 -9.79
C PRO A 436 -15.91 -6.44 -8.79
N THR A 437 -15.68 -6.22 -7.50
CA THR A 437 -16.20 -7.07 -6.42
C THR A 437 -17.14 -6.28 -5.52
N ALA A 438 -18.04 -6.98 -4.82
CA ALA A 438 -18.75 -6.41 -3.69
C ALA A 438 -17.91 -6.67 -2.42
N PRO A 439 -17.79 -5.69 -1.50
CA PRO A 439 -17.13 -5.94 -0.22
C PRO A 439 -17.90 -7.04 0.53
N SER A 440 -17.16 -7.94 1.20
CA SER A 440 -17.76 -8.87 2.16
C SER A 440 -18.42 -8.06 3.29
N HIS A 441 -19.63 -8.48 3.66
CA HIS A 441 -20.50 -7.78 4.60
C HIS A 441 -19.92 -7.68 6.01
#